data_AF-A2FGC5-F1
#
_entry.id   AF-A2FGC5-F1
#
_cell.length_a   1.000
_cell.length_b   1.000
_cell.length_c   1.000
_cell.angle_alpha   90.00
_cell.angle_beta   90.00
_cell.angle_gamma   90.00
#
_symmetry.space_group_name_H-M   'P 1'
#
loop_
_entity.id
_entity.type
_entity.pdbx_description
1 polymer ?
#
loop_
_entity_poly.entity_id
_entity_poly.type
_entity_poly.pdbx_seq_one_letter_code
_entity_poly.pdbx_strand_id
1 'polypeptide(L)'
;MGQDESIPKENEKLAFSEGSANIYMPAEYTENEIFYNPVQQFNRDLTCAVIQAYRNSIKDDISIFEAFAASGLRSIRYAKEVSGVKKIIANDLDQAAVEIIKRNILINKVSNLVTASQGDAREKMLENENQFQVLDLDPYSTAAPFLEGVVKAATDGALLCITSTDGRTLCGVQPDVAY
;
A
#
# COMPACT_ATOMS: atom_id res chain seq x y z
N MET A 1 -26.05 0.50 -22.56
CA MET A 1 -25.35 -0.50 -21.73
C MET A 1 -24.00 0.11 -21.41
N GLY A 2 -23.68 0.34 -20.13
CA GLY A 2 -22.37 0.87 -19.73
C GLY A 2 -21.27 -0.13 -20.06
N GLN A 3 -20.12 0.35 -20.52
CA GLN A 3 -18.93 -0.51 -20.66
C GLN A 3 -18.53 -1.00 -19.27
N ASP A 4 -18.11 -2.27 -19.16
CA ASP A 4 -17.58 -2.82 -17.90
C ASP A 4 -16.32 -2.04 -17.50
N GLU A 5 -16.43 -1.26 -16.42
CA GLU A 5 -15.35 -0.41 -15.95
C GLU A 5 -14.11 -1.22 -15.53
N SER A 6 -14.21 -2.54 -15.28
CA SER A 6 -13.03 -3.36 -14.99
C SER A 6 -12.16 -3.66 -16.21
N ILE A 7 -12.63 -3.35 -17.42
CA ILE A 7 -11.87 -3.54 -18.66
C ILE A 7 -10.97 -2.31 -18.88
N PRO A 8 -9.65 -2.47 -19.07
CA PRO A 8 -8.77 -1.37 -19.45
C PRO A 8 -9.25 -0.71 -20.76
N LYS A 9 -9.24 0.62 -20.79
CA LYS A 9 -9.56 1.40 -22.00
C LYS A 9 -8.39 1.30 -22.98
N GLU A 10 -8.64 1.59 -24.25
CA GLU A 10 -7.62 1.51 -25.32
C GLU A 10 -6.40 2.40 -25.06
N ASN A 11 -6.58 3.51 -24.34
CA ASN A 11 -5.53 4.44 -23.97
C ASN A 11 -4.83 4.10 -22.64
N GLU A 12 -5.30 3.09 -21.90
CA GLU A 12 -4.72 2.65 -20.63
C GLU A 12 -3.78 1.47 -20.90
N LYS A 13 -2.48 1.73 -20.82
CA LYS A 13 -1.47 0.71 -21.10
C LYS A 13 -1.10 -0.03 -19.83
N LEU A 14 -0.89 -1.34 -19.95
CA LEU A 14 -0.26 -2.13 -18.91
C LEU A 14 1.18 -1.63 -18.76
N ALA A 15 1.53 -1.10 -17.59
CA ALA A 15 2.89 -0.67 -17.31
C ALA A 15 3.76 -1.85 -16.87
N PHE A 16 3.27 -2.65 -15.92
CA PHE A 16 3.96 -3.85 -15.45
C PHE A 16 3.00 -4.80 -14.70
N SER A 17 3.46 -6.03 -14.51
CA SER A 17 2.79 -7.04 -13.68
C SER A 17 3.76 -7.55 -12.63
N GLU A 18 3.28 -7.75 -11.41
CA GLU A 18 4.05 -8.33 -10.32
C GLU A 18 3.14 -9.21 -9.45
N GLY A 19 3.56 -10.45 -9.21
CA GLY A 19 2.73 -11.43 -8.53
C GLY A 19 1.40 -11.61 -9.25
N SER A 20 0.30 -11.47 -8.52
CA SER A 20 -1.05 -11.54 -9.10
C SER A 20 -1.58 -10.19 -9.58
N ALA A 21 -0.85 -9.09 -9.40
CA ALA A 21 -1.32 -7.74 -9.73
C ALA A 21 -0.88 -7.29 -11.13
N ASN A 22 -1.78 -6.61 -11.84
CA ASN A 22 -1.49 -5.92 -13.10
C ASN A 22 -1.65 -4.42 -12.90
N ILE A 23 -0.60 -3.64 -13.13
CA ILE A 23 -0.62 -2.19 -12.94
C ILE A 23 -0.71 -1.50 -14.29
N TYR A 24 -1.78 -0.73 -14.46
CA TYR A 24 -2.05 0.07 -15.63
C TYR A 24 -1.81 1.55 -15.31
N MET A 25 -1.32 2.27 -16.31
CA MET A 25 -1.18 3.71 -16.29
C MET A 25 -2.31 4.33 -17.10
N PRO A 26 -3.16 5.19 -16.50
CA PRO A 26 -4.11 5.97 -17.26
C PRO A 26 -3.39 6.93 -18.20
N ALA A 27 -3.95 7.16 -19.39
CA ALA A 27 -3.30 7.95 -20.45
C ALA A 27 -2.99 9.40 -20.07
N GLU A 28 -3.70 9.91 -19.06
CA GLU A 28 -3.56 11.27 -18.54
C GLU A 28 -2.33 11.41 -17.65
N TYR A 29 -1.72 10.29 -17.23
CA TYR A 29 -0.54 10.25 -16.37
C TYR A 29 0.67 9.66 -17.09
N THR A 30 1.84 10.15 -16.75
CA THR A 30 3.13 9.67 -17.27
C THR A 30 3.76 8.66 -16.32
N GLU A 31 4.66 7.82 -16.84
CA GLU A 31 5.37 6.81 -16.03
C GLU A 31 6.15 7.43 -14.84
N ASN A 32 6.53 8.71 -14.92
CA ASN A 32 7.23 9.39 -13.85
C ASN A 32 6.32 9.82 -12.67
N GLU A 33 5.00 9.79 -12.85
CA GLU A 33 4.03 10.18 -11.83
C GLU A 33 3.65 9.01 -10.90
N ILE A 34 4.12 7.79 -11.22
CA ILE A 34 3.98 6.63 -10.34
C ILE A 34 5.34 6.10 -9.98
N PHE A 35 5.59 6.01 -8.67
CA PHE A 35 6.72 5.28 -8.20
C PHE A 35 6.53 3.77 -8.34
N TYR A 36 7.48 3.15 -9.01
CA TYR A 36 7.68 1.71 -8.98
C TYR A 36 9.17 1.41 -8.90
N ASN A 37 9.54 0.54 -7.97
CA ASN A 37 10.90 0.04 -7.84
C ASN A 37 10.90 -1.50 -7.92
N PRO A 38 11.44 -2.09 -9.00
CA PRO A 38 11.50 -3.55 -9.15
C PRO A 38 12.42 -4.22 -8.12
N VAL A 39 13.41 -3.49 -7.56
CA VAL A 39 14.28 -4.01 -6.49
C VAL A 39 13.48 -4.37 -5.22
N GLN A 40 12.32 -3.72 -5.02
CA GLN A 40 11.44 -3.96 -3.88
C GLN A 40 10.49 -5.16 -4.06
N GLN A 41 10.59 -5.93 -5.16
CA GLN A 41 9.73 -7.09 -5.40
C GLN A 41 9.83 -8.12 -4.26
N PHE A 42 11.07 -8.45 -3.83
CA PHE A 42 11.28 -9.38 -2.73
C PHE A 42 10.67 -8.87 -1.41
N ASN A 43 10.77 -7.57 -1.13
CA ASN A 43 10.13 -6.97 0.05
C ASN A 43 8.61 -7.18 0.00
N ARG A 44 7.97 -6.94 -1.15
CA ARG A 44 6.52 -7.15 -1.33
C ARG A 44 6.11 -8.62 -1.22
N ASP A 45 6.88 -9.53 -1.79
CA ASP A 45 6.66 -10.98 -1.65
C ASP A 45 6.75 -11.44 -0.19
N LEU A 46 7.79 -10.98 0.51
CA LEU A 46 7.99 -11.28 1.93
C LEU A 46 6.84 -10.71 2.77
N THR A 47 6.41 -9.47 2.53
CA THR A 47 5.30 -8.87 3.27
C THR A 47 4.00 -9.64 3.07
N CYS A 48 3.67 -10.09 1.84
CA CYS A 48 2.50 -10.94 1.62
C CYS A 48 2.56 -12.24 2.45
N ALA A 49 3.72 -12.91 2.45
CA ALA A 49 3.92 -14.15 3.21
C ALA A 49 3.80 -13.93 4.73
N VAL A 50 4.37 -12.84 5.26
CA VAL A 50 4.30 -12.49 6.68
C VAL A 50 2.88 -12.14 7.09
N ILE A 51 2.15 -11.35 6.29
CA ILE A 51 0.75 -11.01 6.56
C ILE A 51 -0.10 -12.29 6.59
N GLN A 52 0.10 -13.21 5.64
CA GLN A 52 -0.63 -14.48 5.62
C GLN A 52 -0.34 -15.34 6.85
N ALA A 53 0.93 -15.40 7.29
CA ALA A 53 1.31 -16.11 8.51
C ALA A 53 0.69 -15.47 9.77
N TYR A 54 0.73 -14.15 9.87
CA TYR A 54 0.09 -13.39 10.95
C TYR A 54 -1.42 -13.64 11.00
N ARG A 55 -2.11 -13.51 9.86
CA ARG A 55 -3.54 -13.80 9.75
C ARG A 55 -3.87 -15.21 10.24
N ASN A 56 -3.07 -16.20 9.85
CA ASN A 56 -3.25 -17.59 10.28
C ASN A 56 -3.02 -17.78 11.80
N SER A 57 -2.15 -16.98 12.40
CA SER A 57 -1.86 -17.04 13.84
C SER A 57 -3.02 -16.48 14.68
N ILE A 58 -3.64 -15.38 14.25
CA ILE A 58 -4.76 -14.75 14.98
C ILE A 58 -6.11 -15.40 14.66
N LYS A 59 -6.21 -16.13 13.54
CA LYS A 59 -7.41 -16.87 13.08
C LYS A 59 -8.67 -15.99 12.93
N ASP A 60 -8.48 -14.72 12.59
CA ASP A 60 -9.55 -13.77 12.32
C ASP A 60 -9.26 -13.05 10.99
N ASP A 61 -10.27 -12.37 10.46
CA ASP A 61 -10.11 -11.54 9.27
C ASP A 61 -9.42 -10.22 9.61
N ILE A 62 -8.58 -9.75 8.68
CA ILE A 62 -7.72 -8.59 8.90
C ILE A 62 -8.16 -7.38 8.09
N SER A 63 -8.09 -6.21 8.73
CA SER A 63 -8.14 -4.91 8.07
C SER A 63 -6.73 -4.36 7.92
N ILE A 64 -6.38 -3.89 6.72
CA ILE A 64 -5.04 -3.43 6.38
C ILE A 64 -5.08 -1.94 6.01
N PHE A 65 -4.09 -1.18 6.45
CA PHE A 65 -3.83 0.19 6.01
C PHE A 65 -2.45 0.27 5.33
N GLU A 66 -2.42 0.61 4.04
CA GLU A 66 -1.19 0.94 3.30
C GLU A 66 -1.06 2.46 3.25
N ALA A 67 0.00 2.99 3.86
CA ALA A 67 0.18 4.43 4.06
C ALA A 67 0.57 5.20 2.78
N PHE A 68 1.37 4.56 1.91
CA PHE A 68 2.01 5.15 0.72
C PHE A 68 1.82 4.24 -0.50
N ALA A 69 0.61 4.22 -1.06
CA ALA A 69 0.19 3.21 -2.02
C ALA A 69 0.72 3.41 -3.45
N ALA A 70 1.04 4.65 -3.86
CA ALA A 70 1.45 5.02 -5.21
C ALA A 70 0.53 4.45 -6.30
N SER A 71 0.86 3.29 -6.89
CA SER A 71 0.01 2.60 -7.88
C SER A 71 -1.09 1.72 -7.28
N GLY A 72 -1.05 1.46 -5.98
CA GLY A 72 -1.88 0.49 -5.28
C GLY A 72 -1.35 -0.95 -5.35
N LEU A 73 -0.13 -1.14 -5.83
CA LEU A 73 0.45 -2.46 -6.06
C LEU A 73 0.37 -3.38 -4.84
N ARG A 74 0.83 -2.93 -3.66
CA ARG A 74 0.83 -3.79 -2.47
C ARG A 74 -0.58 -4.13 -2.04
N SER A 75 -1.47 -3.14 -1.92
CA SER A 75 -2.88 -3.37 -1.61
C SER A 75 -3.57 -4.36 -2.55
N ILE A 76 -3.32 -4.27 -3.85
CA ILE A 76 -3.89 -5.20 -4.84
C ILE A 76 -3.31 -6.60 -4.63
N ARG A 77 -2.01 -6.72 -4.39
CA ARG A 77 -1.39 -8.02 -4.08
C ARG A 77 -1.94 -8.60 -2.78
N TYR A 78 -2.07 -7.82 -1.71
CA TYR A 78 -2.70 -8.26 -0.46
C TYR A 78 -4.11 -8.78 -0.69
N ALA A 79 -4.93 -8.08 -1.48
CA ALA A 79 -6.29 -8.52 -1.80
C ALA A 79 -6.35 -9.85 -2.57
N LYS A 80 -5.35 -10.15 -3.42
CA LYS A 80 -5.34 -11.33 -4.30
C LYS A 80 -4.57 -12.51 -3.74
N GLU A 81 -3.57 -12.25 -2.91
CA GLU A 81 -2.57 -13.24 -2.47
C GLU A 81 -2.70 -13.58 -0.98
N VAL A 82 -3.42 -12.77 -0.19
CA VAL A 82 -3.67 -13.03 1.24
C VAL A 82 -5.13 -13.40 1.45
N SER A 83 -5.35 -14.55 2.07
CA SER A 83 -6.68 -15.00 2.49
C SER A 83 -7.14 -14.35 3.80
N GLY A 84 -8.44 -14.17 3.97
CA GLY A 84 -9.03 -13.59 5.18
C GLY A 84 -8.81 -12.08 5.31
N VAL A 85 -8.63 -11.37 4.19
CA VAL A 85 -8.65 -9.91 4.16
C VAL A 85 -10.11 -9.44 4.19
N LYS A 86 -10.44 -8.56 5.15
CA LYS A 86 -11.76 -7.93 5.29
C LYS A 86 -11.85 -6.61 4.52
N LYS A 87 -10.86 -5.74 4.70
CA LYS A 87 -10.77 -4.44 4.04
C LYS A 87 -9.31 -4.00 3.92
N ILE A 88 -9.00 -3.24 2.87
CA ILE A 88 -7.71 -2.60 2.66
C ILE A 88 -7.97 -1.14 2.29
N ILE A 89 -7.30 -0.23 2.99
CA ILE A 89 -7.23 1.18 2.60
C ILE A 89 -5.87 1.43 1.97
N ALA A 90 -5.87 1.77 0.69
CA ALA A 90 -4.70 2.18 -0.07
C ALA A 90 -4.63 3.71 -0.07
N ASN A 91 -3.78 4.29 0.78
CA ASN A 91 -3.68 5.73 0.95
C ASN A 91 -2.54 6.32 0.12
N ASP A 92 -2.76 7.49 -0.47
CA ASP A 92 -1.68 8.33 -0.99
C ASP A 92 -1.97 9.81 -0.75
N LEU A 93 -0.92 10.64 -0.72
CA LEU A 93 -1.05 12.08 -0.61
C LEU A 93 -1.44 12.70 -1.96
N ASP A 94 -0.90 12.18 -3.05
CA ASP A 94 -1.11 12.72 -4.39
C ASP A 94 -2.47 12.28 -4.97
N GLN A 95 -3.26 13.25 -5.42
CA GLN A 95 -4.52 12.99 -6.10
C GLN A 95 -4.33 12.12 -7.35
N ALA A 96 -3.26 12.34 -8.11
CA ALA A 96 -2.95 11.57 -9.31
C ALA A 96 -2.76 10.10 -8.97
N ALA A 97 -1.95 9.80 -7.95
CA ALA A 97 -1.76 8.44 -7.43
C ALA A 97 -3.08 7.82 -7.00
N VAL A 98 -3.94 8.56 -6.28
CA VAL A 98 -5.26 8.08 -5.85
C VAL A 98 -6.17 7.70 -7.02
N GLU A 99 -6.20 8.49 -8.10
CA GLU A 99 -6.96 8.14 -9.30
C GLU A 99 -6.42 6.87 -9.97
N ILE A 100 -5.10 6.69 -9.96
CA ILE A 100 -4.49 5.49 -10.51
C ILE A 100 -4.78 4.25 -9.64
N ILE A 101 -4.72 4.40 -8.31
CA ILE A 101 -5.12 3.35 -7.36
C ILE A 101 -6.56 2.92 -7.64
N LYS A 102 -7.50 3.87 -7.72
CA LYS A 102 -8.92 3.59 -8.05
C LYS A 102 -9.04 2.80 -9.34
N ARG A 103 -8.30 3.21 -10.37
CA ARG A 103 -8.32 2.53 -11.67
C ARG A 103 -7.79 1.10 -11.56
N ASN A 104 -6.66 0.90 -10.91
CA ASN A 104 -6.05 -0.42 -10.75
C ASN A 104 -6.88 -1.35 -9.86
N ILE A 105 -7.59 -0.83 -8.86
CA ILE A 105 -8.55 -1.58 -8.06
C ILE A 105 -9.65 -2.20 -8.96
N LEU A 106 -10.23 -1.40 -9.85
CA LEU A 106 -11.26 -1.85 -10.79
C LEU A 106 -10.72 -2.89 -11.77
N ILE A 107 -9.57 -2.61 -12.40
CA ILE A 107 -8.96 -3.50 -13.39
C ILE A 107 -8.57 -4.86 -12.78
N ASN A 108 -8.06 -4.85 -11.55
CA ASN A 108 -7.71 -6.08 -10.84
C ASN A 108 -8.90 -6.77 -10.18
N LYS A 109 -10.10 -6.17 -10.25
CA LYS A 109 -11.36 -6.71 -9.71
C LYS A 109 -11.30 -6.95 -8.21
N VAL A 110 -10.71 -6.01 -7.48
CA VAL A 110 -10.54 -6.07 -6.02
C VAL A 110 -11.34 -4.99 -5.28
N SER A 111 -12.29 -4.33 -5.95
CA SER A 111 -13.09 -3.23 -5.38
C SER A 111 -13.96 -3.63 -4.18
N ASN A 112 -14.19 -4.92 -3.97
CA ASN A 112 -14.90 -5.45 -2.81
C ASN A 112 -14.02 -5.49 -1.54
N LEU A 113 -12.70 -5.39 -1.67
CA LEU A 113 -11.74 -5.44 -0.56
C LEU A 113 -10.93 -4.16 -0.42
N VAL A 114 -10.56 -3.53 -1.54
CA VAL A 114 -9.62 -2.39 -1.55
C VAL A 114 -10.36 -1.10 -1.86
N THR A 115 -10.08 -0.05 -1.09
CA THR A 115 -10.56 1.30 -1.33
C THR A 115 -9.39 2.28 -1.34
N ALA A 116 -9.38 3.20 -2.30
CA ALA A 116 -8.39 4.28 -2.35
C ALA A 116 -8.74 5.39 -1.37
N SER A 117 -7.74 5.97 -0.71
CA SER A 117 -7.86 7.12 0.18
C SER A 117 -6.86 8.20 -0.21
N GLN A 118 -7.27 9.46 -0.10
CA GLN A 118 -6.37 10.60 -0.28
C GLN A 118 -6.11 11.26 1.06
N GLY A 119 -4.85 11.52 1.39
CA GLY A 119 -4.47 12.38 2.50
C GLY A 119 -3.08 12.09 3.04
N ASP A 120 -2.63 12.95 3.94
CA ASP A 120 -1.42 12.71 4.71
C ASP A 120 -1.57 11.40 5.51
N ALA A 121 -0.57 10.54 5.42
CA ALA A 121 -0.62 9.22 6.04
C ALA A 121 -0.76 9.31 7.57
N ARG A 122 -0.10 10.28 8.22
CA ARG A 122 -0.18 10.45 9.67
C ARG A 122 -1.59 10.87 10.06
N GLU A 123 -2.15 11.87 9.39
CA GLU A 123 -3.53 12.32 9.62
C GLU A 123 -4.54 11.19 9.43
N LYS A 124 -4.43 10.43 8.33
CA LYS A 124 -5.33 9.30 8.03
C LYS A 124 -5.25 8.20 9.07
N MET A 125 -4.07 7.92 9.60
CA MET A 125 -3.94 6.96 10.70
C MET A 125 -4.56 7.51 12.00
N LEU A 126 -4.34 8.78 12.33
CA LEU A 126 -4.93 9.41 13.52
C LEU A 126 -6.47 9.49 13.46
N GLU A 127 -7.05 9.65 12.27
CA GLU A 127 -8.50 9.59 12.04
C GLU A 127 -9.10 8.19 12.25
N ASN A 128 -8.28 7.14 12.25
CA ASN A 128 -8.71 5.74 12.26
C ASN A 128 -8.14 4.98 13.47
N GLU A 129 -8.32 5.51 14.67
CA GLU A 129 -7.81 4.90 15.92
C GLU A 129 -8.34 3.47 16.12
N ASN A 130 -7.43 2.54 16.45
CA ASN A 130 -7.72 1.15 16.79
C ASN A 130 -8.57 0.41 15.73
N GLN A 131 -8.24 0.58 14.44
CA GLN A 131 -9.02 0.00 13.34
C GLN A 131 -8.31 -1.11 12.55
N PHE A 132 -6.98 -1.17 12.55
CA PHE A 132 -6.24 -2.04 11.63
C PHE A 132 -5.41 -3.09 12.35
N GLN A 133 -5.49 -4.32 11.85
CA GLN A 133 -4.69 -5.45 12.31
C GLN A 133 -3.33 -5.50 11.61
N VAL A 134 -3.20 -4.81 10.47
CA VAL A 134 -1.95 -4.70 9.71
C VAL A 134 -1.79 -3.27 9.24
N LEU A 135 -0.61 -2.69 9.47
CA LEU A 135 -0.23 -1.40 8.91
C LEU A 135 1.07 -1.54 8.12
N ASP A 136 1.07 -1.06 6.88
CA ASP A 136 2.23 -1.09 5.98
C ASP A 136 2.72 0.33 5.68
N LEU A 137 3.96 0.59 6.09
CA LEU A 137 4.65 1.86 5.95
C LEU A 137 5.92 1.65 5.12
N ASP A 138 5.90 2.15 3.89
CA ASP A 138 7.04 2.17 2.98
C ASP A 138 7.33 3.58 2.45
N PRO A 139 7.69 4.54 3.32
CA PRO A 139 8.03 5.89 2.90
C PRO A 139 9.41 5.95 2.23
N TYR A 140 9.62 7.00 1.47
CA TYR A 140 10.97 7.42 1.12
C TYR A 140 11.74 7.89 2.35
N SER A 141 12.99 7.46 2.45
CA SER A 141 13.87 7.79 3.57
C SER A 141 13.37 7.17 4.88
N THR A 142 12.68 7.91 5.74
CA THR A 142 12.45 7.52 7.13
C THR A 142 10.98 7.31 7.44
N ALA A 143 10.66 6.31 8.26
CA ALA A 143 9.30 6.09 8.78
C ALA A 143 9.03 6.82 10.11
N ALA A 144 10.05 7.41 10.74
CA ALA A 144 9.95 8.00 12.08
C ALA A 144 8.76 8.98 12.27
N PRO A 145 8.46 9.91 11.33
CA PRO A 145 7.36 10.86 11.49
C PRO A 145 5.97 10.22 11.57
N PHE A 146 5.82 8.98 11.11
CA PHE A 146 4.54 8.31 10.96
C PHE A 146 4.24 7.32 12.10
N LEU A 147 5.24 7.01 12.94
CA LEU A 147 5.12 5.99 13.99
C LEU A 147 4.04 6.32 15.02
N GLU A 148 3.83 7.60 15.35
CA GLU A 148 2.73 8.01 16.24
C GLU A 148 1.37 7.61 15.66
N GLY A 149 1.14 7.92 14.38
CA GLY A 149 -0.09 7.57 13.68
C GLY A 149 -0.30 6.06 13.66
N VAL A 150 0.76 5.30 13.38
CA VAL A 150 0.72 3.83 13.35
C VAL A 150 0.25 3.25 14.67
N VAL A 151 0.87 3.67 15.78
CA VAL A 151 0.51 3.17 17.11
C VAL A 151 -0.94 3.49 17.45
N LYS A 152 -1.45 4.63 16.97
CA LYS A 152 -2.86 5.00 17.17
C LYS A 152 -3.82 4.19 16.30
N ALA A 153 -3.49 3.96 15.05
CA ALA A 153 -4.37 3.25 14.13
C ALA A 153 -4.38 1.72 14.36
N ALA A 154 -3.32 1.18 14.96
CA ALA A 154 -3.14 -0.23 15.28
C ALA A 154 -4.12 -0.74 16.33
N THR A 155 -4.66 -1.94 16.10
CA THR A 155 -5.30 -2.71 17.17
C THR A 155 -4.27 -3.39 18.08
N ASP A 156 -4.70 -3.81 19.27
CA ASP A 156 -3.87 -4.65 20.12
C ASP A 156 -3.44 -5.92 19.35
N GLY A 157 -2.15 -6.25 19.44
CA GLY A 157 -1.54 -7.37 18.71
C GLY A 157 -1.36 -7.16 17.19
N ALA A 158 -1.58 -5.95 16.66
CA ALA A 158 -1.42 -5.67 15.23
C ALA A 158 0.00 -5.92 14.71
N LEU A 159 0.09 -6.33 13.43
CA LEU A 159 1.34 -6.46 12.69
C LEU A 159 1.71 -5.11 12.06
N LEU A 160 2.93 -4.64 12.31
CA LEU A 160 3.49 -3.45 11.70
C LEU A 160 4.56 -3.85 10.67
N CYS A 161 4.31 -3.56 9.40
CA CYS A 161 5.25 -3.74 8.30
C CYS A 161 5.90 -2.39 8.02
N ILE A 162 7.13 -2.16 8.47
CA ILE A 162 7.80 -0.85 8.37
C ILE A 162 9.08 -1.00 7.55
N THR A 163 9.21 -0.17 6.52
CA THR A 163 10.43 -0.02 5.73
C THR A 163 11.00 1.37 5.96
N SER A 164 12.33 1.47 6.05
CA SER A 164 13.04 2.75 5.99
C SER A 164 14.27 2.58 5.10
N THR A 165 14.48 3.55 4.24
CA THR A 165 15.53 3.59 3.20
C THR A 165 16.60 4.65 3.48
N ASP A 166 16.54 5.28 4.65
CA ASP A 166 17.49 6.26 5.19
C ASP A 166 18.81 5.63 5.68
N GLY A 167 19.34 4.67 4.92
CA GLY A 167 20.56 3.94 5.27
C GLY A 167 21.78 4.83 5.49
N ARG A 168 21.84 6.02 4.90
CA ARG A 168 22.92 6.99 5.21
C ARG A 168 22.87 7.44 6.67
N THR A 169 21.68 7.69 7.20
CA THR A 169 21.47 8.05 8.60
C THR A 169 21.66 6.83 9.49
N LEU A 170 20.95 5.72 9.20
CA LEU A 170 20.95 4.52 10.04
C LEU A 170 22.31 3.78 10.08
N CYS A 171 23.10 3.85 9.02
CA CYS A 171 24.42 3.22 8.95
C CYS A 171 25.57 4.19 9.32
N GLY A 172 25.27 5.31 10.00
CA GLY A 172 26.29 6.18 10.61
C GLY A 172 27.06 7.08 9.64
N VAL A 173 26.59 7.24 8.39
CA VAL A 173 27.20 8.19 7.43
C VAL A 173 26.80 9.63 7.78
N GLN A 174 25.62 9.83 8.36
CA GLN A 174 25.09 11.13 8.80
C GLN A 174 24.60 11.06 10.24
N PRO A 175 25.51 10.96 11.24
CA PRO A 175 25.14 10.77 12.64
C PRO A 175 24.31 11.94 13.19
N ASP A 176 24.58 13.17 12.77
CA ASP A 176 23.85 14.37 13.22
C ASP A 176 22.38 14.40 12.80
N VAL A 177 21.98 13.56 11.82
CA VAL A 177 20.58 13.42 11.37
C VAL A 177 19.87 12.28 12.12
N ALA A 178 20.62 11.38 12.78
CA ALA A 178 20.08 10.21 13.47
C ALA A 178 19.58 10.52 14.89
N TYR A 179 20.11 11.58 15.51
CA TYR A 179 19.81 12.03 16.87
C TYR A 179 18.82 13.20 16.87
#